data_AF-A0A151YW35-F1
#
_entry.id   AF-A0A151YW35-F1
#
_cell.length_a   1.000
_cell.length_b   1.000
_cell.length_c   1.000
_cell.angle_alpha   90.00
_cell.angle_beta   90.00
_cell.angle_gamma   90.00
#
_symmetry.space_group_name_H-M   'P 1'
#
loop_
_entity.id
_entity.type
_entity.pdbx_description
1 polymer ?
#
loop_
_entity_poly.entity_id
_entity_poly.type
_entity_poly.pdbx_seq_one_letter_code
_entity_poly.pdbx_strand_id
1 'polypeptide(L)'
;MSDQFGSVTGIDVSHHQSVIDWQKVKEDPQNIQFAFIKASEGETFTDSQFSNNVKGAQAAGIQAGAYHYAKLLRGKAEKEAQNFVDKLKQHQLDLMPVLDLEEKNTDMTADEIADWVLAFAEHVKKETGEQVLLYTFPDYINRFNGFNNRLKDMPLWLAHWRVDNPKLPSTGGWEEITCWQYTDKGSVSGIMGDVDMDRAKSLKALKSKKGSDNPPPEEPPNPPQSPEDDKDWHVELIASGSGSVNISFQFKKGNSDKEPAPSPEPEPDPDTEPEPKHEMIDDYPFKNNNPGDVDPWGFYYRECVSFVAWRINNNLGIPFTNDMTGPNGKKGHWGDGRHWDENARQIGYKVTRTPKVGAVAQWNKGNLNHVAFVAEVSSDQKTVTVEEYNWDIRHGYGTRQVPVDRIDNFIHIKE
;
A
#
# COMPACT_ATOMS: atom_id res chain seq x y z
N MET A 1 36.49 12.24 10.60
CA MET A 1 35.79 11.98 9.32
C MET A 1 34.70 13.02 9.24
N SER A 2 34.64 13.80 8.16
CA SER A 2 33.65 14.88 8.02
C SER A 2 32.25 14.28 8.00
N ASP A 3 31.38 14.75 8.89
CA ASP A 3 29.95 14.41 8.90
C ASP A 3 29.36 14.80 7.53
N GLN A 4 29.16 13.82 6.65
CA GLN A 4 28.75 14.04 5.25
C GLN A 4 27.31 14.57 5.18
N PHE A 5 26.53 14.34 6.22
CA PHE A 5 25.16 14.80 6.38
C PHE A 5 25.15 15.83 7.50
N GLY A 6 24.66 17.03 7.23
CA GLY A 6 24.58 18.08 8.24
C GLY A 6 23.67 17.68 9.41
N SER A 7 23.49 18.60 10.37
CA SER A 7 22.56 18.44 11.49
C SER A 7 21.07 18.55 11.09
N VAL A 8 20.72 18.18 9.85
CA VAL A 8 19.34 18.24 9.33
C VAL A 8 18.70 16.87 9.48
N THR A 9 18.05 16.68 10.61
CA THR A 9 17.31 15.46 10.95
C THR A 9 15.87 15.54 10.43
N GLY A 10 15.36 14.43 9.92
CA GLY A 10 13.97 14.26 9.54
C GLY A 10 13.45 12.88 9.91
N ILE A 11 12.20 12.64 9.54
CA ILE A 11 11.53 11.35 9.64
C ILE A 11 10.79 11.06 8.33
N ASP A 12 10.41 9.82 8.14
CA ASP A 12 9.38 9.47 7.19
C ASP A 12 8.27 8.64 7.84
N VAL A 13 7.03 8.91 7.43
CA VAL A 13 5.84 8.38 8.10
C VAL A 13 4.74 8.05 7.11
N SER A 14 3.87 7.14 7.53
CA SER A 14 2.65 6.75 6.81
C SER A 14 1.50 6.61 7.80
N HIS A 15 0.38 6.04 7.35
CA HIS A 15 -0.69 5.61 8.24
C HIS A 15 -0.25 4.62 9.32
N HIS A 16 0.87 3.90 9.14
CA HIS A 16 1.41 2.97 10.15
C HIS A 16 1.79 3.64 11.47
N GLN A 17 2.22 4.89 11.42
CA GLN A 17 2.53 5.69 12.62
C GLN A 17 1.27 6.26 13.30
N SER A 18 0.07 5.91 12.81
CA SER A 18 -1.23 6.29 13.39
C SER A 18 -1.37 7.81 13.55
N VAL A 19 -1.95 8.28 14.67
CA VAL A 19 -2.08 9.71 14.98
C VAL A 19 -0.79 10.21 15.59
N ILE A 20 -0.19 11.24 14.97
CA ILE A 20 1.08 11.85 15.38
C ILE A 20 0.82 13.19 16.07
N ASP A 21 1.42 13.38 17.24
CA ASP A 21 1.47 14.68 17.93
C ASP A 21 2.66 15.50 17.39
N TRP A 22 2.40 16.24 16.30
CA TRP A 22 3.42 16.99 15.57
C TRP A 22 4.09 18.11 16.37
N GLN A 23 3.44 18.64 17.41
CA GLN A 23 4.08 19.62 18.29
C GLN A 23 5.16 18.95 19.13
N LYS A 24 4.89 17.76 19.67
CA LYS A 24 5.92 16.97 20.36
C LYS A 24 7.04 16.53 19.43
N VAL A 25 6.73 16.21 18.16
CA VAL A 25 7.76 15.90 17.15
C VAL A 25 8.69 17.10 16.94
N LYS A 26 8.13 18.31 16.89
CA LYS A 26 8.91 19.55 16.74
C LYS A 26 9.79 19.85 17.95
N GLU A 27 9.28 19.56 19.14
CA GLU A 27 9.96 19.78 20.43
C GLU A 27 10.97 18.67 20.78
N ASP A 28 11.01 17.58 20.01
CA ASP A 28 11.91 16.45 20.26
C ASP A 28 13.39 16.91 20.24
N PRO A 29 14.22 16.43 21.20
CA PRO A 29 15.64 16.80 21.26
C PRO A 29 16.44 16.43 20.01
N GLN A 30 15.94 15.54 19.15
CA GLN A 30 16.55 15.21 17.86
C GLN A 30 16.38 16.30 16.79
N ASN A 31 15.59 17.35 17.09
CA ASN A 31 15.36 18.52 16.24
C ASN A 31 14.89 18.14 14.83
N ILE A 32 13.69 17.54 14.76
CA ILE A 32 13.06 17.13 13.51
C ILE A 32 12.69 18.36 12.68
N GLN A 33 13.27 18.46 11.49
CA GLN A 33 13.17 19.63 10.61
C GLN A 33 12.36 19.37 9.34
N PHE A 34 12.29 18.11 8.90
CA PHE A 34 11.50 17.70 7.75
C PHE A 34 10.81 16.37 7.98
N ALA A 35 9.74 16.12 7.22
CA ALA A 35 9.07 14.83 7.17
C ALA A 35 8.70 14.47 5.73
N PHE A 36 9.07 13.26 5.28
CA PHE A 36 8.49 12.67 4.08
C PHE A 36 7.26 11.84 4.45
N ILE A 37 6.12 12.14 3.85
CA ILE A 37 4.84 11.57 4.26
C ILE A 37 4.27 10.74 3.12
N LYS A 38 3.92 9.48 3.38
CA LYS A 38 3.30 8.63 2.35
C LYS A 38 2.05 9.30 1.83
N ALA A 39 1.96 9.47 0.52
CA ALA A 39 0.78 10.03 -0.13
C ALA A 39 -0.05 8.95 -0.83
N SER A 40 0.64 8.04 -1.52
CA SER A 40 0.00 7.10 -2.42
C SER A 40 0.84 5.84 -2.64
N GLU A 41 0.21 4.81 -3.17
CA GLU A 41 0.84 3.54 -3.56
C GLU A 41 0.10 3.00 -4.79
N GLY A 42 0.85 2.51 -5.77
CA GLY A 42 0.25 1.94 -6.98
C GLY A 42 -0.72 2.91 -7.70
N GLU A 43 -1.59 2.36 -8.53
CA GLU A 43 -2.45 3.17 -9.41
C GLU A 43 -3.53 3.96 -8.65
N THR A 44 -3.91 3.57 -7.42
CA THR A 44 -5.12 4.11 -6.77
C THR A 44 -5.04 4.31 -5.26
N PHE A 45 -4.13 3.64 -4.55
CA PHE A 45 -4.11 3.73 -3.09
C PHE A 45 -3.70 5.14 -2.67
N THR A 46 -4.37 5.65 -1.65
CA THR A 46 -4.07 6.92 -0.98
C THR A 46 -3.83 6.62 0.49
N ASP A 47 -2.74 7.12 1.04
CA ASP A 47 -2.47 6.97 2.47
C ASP A 47 -3.50 7.76 3.28
N SER A 48 -4.13 7.10 4.24
CA SER A 48 -5.25 7.66 5.01
C SER A 48 -4.84 8.81 5.92
N GLN A 49 -3.56 8.86 6.32
CA GLN A 49 -3.01 9.89 7.20
C GLN A 49 -2.29 11.00 6.44
N PHE A 50 -2.09 10.89 5.13
CA PHE A 50 -1.37 11.88 4.32
C PHE A 50 -1.78 13.32 4.61
N SER A 51 -3.06 13.66 4.46
CA SER A 51 -3.53 15.04 4.62
C SER A 51 -3.37 15.55 6.06
N ASN A 52 -3.61 14.67 7.04
CA ASN A 52 -3.49 15.01 8.46
C ASN A 52 -2.02 15.23 8.84
N ASN A 53 -1.14 14.36 8.37
CA ASN A 53 0.29 14.43 8.62
C ASN A 53 0.92 15.66 7.95
N VAL A 54 0.55 15.97 6.70
CA VAL A 54 1.07 17.17 6.01
C VAL A 54 0.64 18.43 6.76
N LYS A 55 -0.64 18.56 7.10
CA LYS A 55 -1.16 19.72 7.85
C LYS A 55 -0.52 19.83 9.23
N GLY A 56 -0.39 18.71 9.94
CA GLY A 56 0.19 18.66 11.29
C GLY A 56 1.66 19.05 11.30
N ALA A 57 2.47 18.46 10.41
CA ALA A 57 3.88 18.78 10.27
C ALA A 57 4.08 20.27 9.93
N GLN A 58 3.35 20.78 8.94
CA GLN A 58 3.46 22.19 8.54
C GLN A 58 3.01 23.16 9.62
N ALA A 59 1.92 22.85 10.34
CA ALA A 59 1.45 23.65 11.47
C ALA A 59 2.46 23.68 12.64
N ALA A 60 3.26 22.63 12.80
CA ALA A 60 4.36 22.57 13.77
C ALA A 60 5.67 23.21 13.25
N GLY A 61 5.70 23.71 12.00
CA GLY A 61 6.90 24.29 11.40
C GLY A 61 7.96 23.24 11.02
N ILE A 62 7.52 22.05 10.62
CA ILE A 62 8.32 20.98 10.01
C ILE A 62 8.05 21.00 8.50
N GLN A 63 9.09 20.96 7.67
CA GLN A 63 8.92 20.98 6.21
C GLN A 63 8.39 19.64 5.71
N ALA A 64 7.29 19.67 4.97
CA ALA A 64 6.60 18.47 4.52
C ALA A 64 6.94 18.14 3.07
N GLY A 65 7.41 16.92 2.84
CA GLY A 65 7.49 16.27 1.54
C GLY A 65 6.50 15.10 1.45
N ALA A 66 6.35 14.55 0.27
CA ALA A 66 5.46 13.42 0.03
C ALA A 66 6.19 12.32 -0.73
N TYR A 67 5.81 11.06 -0.49
CA TYR A 67 6.32 9.92 -1.25
C TYR A 67 5.23 9.02 -1.82
N HIS A 68 5.56 8.36 -2.93
CA HIS A 68 4.75 7.34 -3.59
C HIS A 68 5.45 5.99 -3.56
N TYR A 69 4.78 4.95 -3.07
CA TYR A 69 5.29 3.58 -3.08
C TYR A 69 5.01 2.89 -4.42
N ALA A 70 6.06 2.52 -5.15
CA ALA A 70 5.93 1.91 -6.47
C ALA A 70 5.47 0.44 -6.40
N LYS A 71 4.52 0.03 -7.25
CA LYS A 71 4.13 -1.40 -7.42
C LYS A 71 4.78 -2.11 -8.62
N LEU A 72 5.57 -1.39 -9.42
CA LEU A 72 6.34 -1.89 -10.56
C LEU A 72 5.60 -2.89 -11.47
N LEU A 73 4.52 -2.41 -12.08
CA LEU A 73 3.83 -3.11 -13.16
C LEU A 73 4.13 -2.46 -14.52
N ARG A 74 4.42 -3.28 -15.53
CA ARG A 74 4.69 -2.81 -16.91
C ARG A 74 3.54 -1.95 -17.43
N GLY A 75 3.89 -0.81 -18.02
CA GLY A 75 2.93 0.17 -18.57
C GLY A 75 2.11 0.93 -17.52
N LYS A 76 2.45 0.85 -16.21
CA LYS A 76 1.69 1.54 -15.14
C LYS A 76 2.37 2.79 -14.58
N ALA A 77 3.60 3.11 -14.98
CA ALA A 77 4.36 4.27 -14.49
C ALA A 77 3.57 5.58 -14.49
N GLU A 78 2.95 5.94 -15.62
CA GLU A 78 2.17 7.18 -15.74
C GLU A 78 0.92 7.18 -14.85
N LYS A 79 0.28 6.03 -14.64
CA LYS A 79 -0.91 5.93 -13.79
C LYS A 79 -0.56 6.07 -12.31
N GLU A 80 0.54 5.45 -11.90
CA GLU A 80 1.09 5.63 -10.55
C GLU A 80 1.54 7.08 -10.32
N ALA A 81 2.21 7.68 -11.31
CA ALA A 81 2.60 9.08 -11.28
C ALA A 81 1.37 10.01 -11.21
N GLN A 82 0.30 9.72 -11.95
CA GLN A 82 -0.92 10.50 -11.89
C GLN A 82 -1.58 10.41 -10.51
N ASN A 83 -1.68 9.21 -9.93
CA ASN A 83 -2.20 9.05 -8.57
C ASN A 83 -1.40 9.90 -7.58
N PHE A 84 -0.08 9.89 -7.69
CA PHE A 84 0.78 10.70 -6.84
C PHE A 84 0.56 12.20 -7.04
N VAL A 85 0.58 12.68 -8.29
CA VAL A 85 0.32 14.08 -8.67
C VAL A 85 -1.01 14.56 -8.12
N ASP A 86 -2.06 13.74 -8.18
CA ASP A 86 -3.38 14.08 -7.64
C ASP A 86 -3.36 14.31 -6.14
N LYS A 87 -2.44 13.66 -5.39
CA LYS A 87 -2.24 13.93 -3.95
C LYS A 87 -1.36 15.14 -3.73
N LEU A 88 -0.30 15.31 -4.51
CA LEU A 88 0.57 16.49 -4.44
C LEU A 88 -0.24 17.78 -4.64
N LYS A 89 -1.20 17.79 -5.58
CA LYS A 89 -2.07 18.96 -5.86
C LYS A 89 -3.03 19.33 -4.72
N GLN A 90 -3.21 18.47 -3.71
CA GLN A 90 -4.09 18.76 -2.55
C GLN A 90 -3.41 19.65 -1.50
N HIS A 91 -2.07 19.76 -1.54
CA HIS A 91 -1.28 20.41 -0.51
C HIS A 91 -0.13 21.22 -1.12
N GLN A 92 0.21 22.35 -0.50
CA GLN A 92 1.43 23.06 -0.85
C GLN A 92 2.60 22.42 -0.09
N LEU A 93 3.32 21.50 -0.72
CA LEU A 93 4.47 20.82 -0.12
C LEU A 93 5.76 21.66 -0.24
N ASP A 94 6.70 21.41 0.66
CA ASP A 94 7.96 22.16 0.80
C ASP A 94 9.16 21.51 0.09
N LEU A 95 9.10 20.19 -0.10
CA LEU A 95 10.21 19.33 -0.54
C LEU A 95 9.88 18.64 -1.87
N MET A 96 10.92 18.08 -2.52
CA MET A 96 10.76 17.27 -3.74
C MET A 96 9.76 16.12 -3.53
N PRO A 97 8.94 15.79 -4.54
CA PRO A 97 8.22 14.53 -4.57
C PRO A 97 9.21 13.36 -4.56
N VAL A 98 8.89 12.30 -3.82
CA VAL A 98 9.72 11.10 -3.73
C VAL A 98 9.04 9.91 -4.41
N LEU A 99 9.81 9.16 -5.20
CA LEU A 99 9.46 7.81 -5.61
C LEU A 99 10.17 6.81 -4.71
N ASP A 100 9.40 6.03 -3.97
CA ASP A 100 9.87 4.92 -3.15
C ASP A 100 9.89 3.63 -4.00
N LEU A 101 11.11 3.19 -4.32
CA LEU A 101 11.41 2.06 -5.20
C LEU A 101 12.02 0.90 -4.41
N GLU A 102 11.15 0.01 -3.93
CA GLU A 102 11.56 -1.15 -3.14
C GLU A 102 10.76 -2.44 -3.41
N GLU A 103 9.90 -2.47 -4.43
CA GLU A 103 9.06 -3.62 -4.75
C GLU A 103 9.88 -4.88 -5.05
N LYS A 104 9.83 -5.84 -4.13
CA LYS A 104 10.66 -7.05 -4.20
C LYS A 104 10.12 -8.07 -5.20
N ASN A 105 8.82 -8.02 -5.49
CA ASN A 105 8.12 -9.01 -6.30
C ASN A 105 7.89 -8.51 -7.73
N THR A 106 8.99 -8.25 -8.44
CA THR A 106 8.95 -7.91 -9.87
C THR A 106 9.85 -8.85 -10.68
N ASP A 107 9.40 -9.18 -11.88
CA ASP A 107 10.13 -9.90 -12.92
C ASP A 107 10.75 -8.95 -13.96
N MET A 108 10.62 -7.64 -13.76
CA MET A 108 11.17 -6.63 -14.65
C MET A 108 12.70 -6.63 -14.60
N THR A 109 13.31 -6.41 -15.76
CA THR A 109 14.76 -6.23 -15.90
C THR A 109 15.21 -4.87 -15.38
N ALA A 110 16.53 -4.70 -15.22
CA ALA A 110 17.14 -3.43 -14.83
C ALA A 110 16.74 -2.27 -15.76
N ASP A 111 16.71 -2.51 -17.08
CA ASP A 111 16.33 -1.50 -18.07
C ASP A 111 14.84 -1.18 -18.03
N GLU A 112 13.98 -2.19 -17.87
CA GLU A 112 12.53 -1.98 -17.74
C GLU A 112 12.18 -1.18 -16.48
N ILE A 113 12.88 -1.41 -15.36
CA ILE A 113 12.70 -0.62 -14.14
C ILE A 113 13.19 0.80 -14.36
N ALA A 114 14.35 0.99 -15.01
CA ALA A 114 14.84 2.33 -15.33
C ALA A 114 13.86 3.10 -16.22
N ASP A 115 13.32 2.47 -17.27
CA ASP A 115 12.29 3.05 -18.14
C ASP A 115 11.05 3.45 -17.35
N TRP A 116 10.60 2.58 -16.45
CA TRP A 116 9.44 2.83 -15.60
C TRP A 116 9.66 4.03 -14.67
N VAL A 117 10.80 4.09 -13.99
CA VAL A 117 11.16 5.18 -13.08
C VAL A 117 11.26 6.51 -13.82
N LEU A 118 11.90 6.51 -15.00
CA LEU A 118 12.04 7.72 -15.82
C LEU A 118 10.67 8.21 -16.32
N ALA A 119 9.79 7.31 -16.78
CA ALA A 119 8.44 7.67 -17.18
C ALA A 119 7.62 8.27 -16.01
N PHE A 120 7.72 7.67 -14.82
CA PHE A 120 7.10 8.20 -13.61
C PHE A 120 7.62 9.62 -13.30
N ALA A 121 8.95 9.79 -13.28
CA ALA A 121 9.60 11.05 -12.93
C ALA A 121 9.31 12.15 -13.95
N GLU A 122 9.26 11.82 -15.24
CA GLU A 122 8.90 12.74 -16.31
C GLU A 122 7.47 13.24 -16.15
N HIS A 123 6.51 12.34 -15.87
CA HIS A 123 5.11 12.72 -15.65
C HIS A 123 4.95 13.63 -14.44
N VAL A 124 5.58 13.30 -13.30
CA VAL A 124 5.56 14.16 -12.10
C VAL A 124 6.17 15.53 -12.41
N LYS A 125 7.31 15.58 -13.10
CA LYS A 125 7.97 16.84 -13.47
C LYS A 125 7.12 17.68 -14.40
N LYS A 126 6.45 17.07 -15.38
CA LYS A 126 5.54 17.75 -16.30
C LYS A 126 4.37 18.40 -15.56
N GLU A 127 3.79 17.70 -14.60
CA GLU A 127 2.58 18.15 -13.89
C GLU A 127 2.85 19.11 -12.72
N THR A 128 4.05 19.07 -12.14
CA THR A 128 4.39 19.83 -10.92
C THR A 128 5.52 20.84 -11.12
N GLY A 129 6.32 20.68 -12.18
CA GLY A 129 7.58 21.39 -12.37
C GLY A 129 8.74 20.90 -11.49
N GLU A 130 8.51 19.91 -10.63
CA GLU A 130 9.49 19.46 -9.64
C GLU A 130 10.29 18.23 -10.13
N GLN A 131 11.56 18.15 -9.73
CA GLN A 131 12.34 16.92 -9.88
C GLN A 131 11.93 15.89 -8.81
N VAL A 132 12.02 14.60 -9.16
CA VAL A 132 11.73 13.49 -8.23
C VAL A 132 13.00 13.03 -7.51
N LEU A 133 12.91 12.86 -6.19
CA LEU A 133 13.90 12.19 -5.35
C LEU A 133 13.63 10.68 -5.37
N LEU A 134 14.65 9.88 -5.69
CA LEU A 134 14.51 8.42 -5.69
C LEU A 134 14.90 7.86 -4.31
N TYR A 135 13.96 7.20 -3.64
CA TYR A 135 14.23 6.38 -2.47
C TYR A 135 14.45 4.92 -2.87
N THR A 136 15.52 4.30 -2.34
CA THR A 136 15.78 2.86 -2.46
C THR A 136 16.89 2.43 -1.48
N PHE A 137 17.36 1.19 -1.56
CA PHE A 137 18.40 0.63 -0.69
C PHE A 137 19.50 -0.13 -1.47
N PRO A 138 20.72 -0.27 -0.92
CA PRO A 138 21.87 -0.84 -1.64
C PRO A 138 21.63 -2.22 -2.28
N ASP A 139 20.95 -3.12 -1.57
CA ASP A 139 20.68 -4.47 -2.08
C ASP A 139 19.72 -4.45 -3.28
N TYR A 140 18.78 -3.51 -3.32
CA TYR A 140 17.89 -3.31 -4.46
C TYR A 140 18.65 -2.81 -5.68
N ILE A 141 19.50 -1.80 -5.48
CA ILE A 141 20.38 -1.27 -6.54
C ILE A 141 21.28 -2.37 -7.10
N ASN A 142 21.91 -3.16 -6.22
CA ASN A 142 22.80 -4.26 -6.62
C ASN A 142 22.05 -5.38 -7.35
N ARG A 143 20.83 -5.73 -6.90
CA ARG A 143 19.98 -6.73 -7.57
C ARG A 143 19.74 -6.38 -9.04
N PHE A 144 19.61 -5.10 -9.36
CA PHE A 144 19.37 -4.61 -10.71
C PHE A 144 20.61 -3.97 -11.36
N ASN A 145 21.82 -4.36 -10.93
CA ASN A 145 23.08 -3.91 -11.52
C ASN A 145 23.18 -2.37 -11.66
N GLY A 146 22.69 -1.64 -10.67
CA GLY A 146 22.67 -0.18 -10.68
C GLY A 146 21.76 0.43 -11.75
N PHE A 147 20.76 -0.32 -12.25
CA PHE A 147 19.89 0.14 -13.33
C PHE A 147 20.68 0.60 -14.56
N ASN A 148 21.84 -0.04 -14.82
CA ASN A 148 22.77 0.30 -15.89
C ASN A 148 23.19 1.80 -15.89
N ASN A 149 23.26 2.41 -14.70
CA ASN A 149 23.57 3.84 -14.48
C ASN A 149 22.55 4.82 -15.10
N ARG A 150 21.36 4.37 -15.50
CA ARG A 150 20.35 5.20 -16.16
C ARG A 150 19.65 6.18 -15.22
N LEU A 151 19.72 5.92 -13.90
CA LEU A 151 19.08 6.74 -12.86
C LEU A 151 20.07 7.61 -12.08
N LYS A 152 21.36 7.65 -12.49
CA LYS A 152 22.47 8.30 -11.78
C LYS A 152 22.27 9.80 -11.50
N ASP A 153 21.50 10.48 -12.35
CA ASP A 153 21.27 11.93 -12.29
C ASP A 153 20.05 12.28 -11.41
N MET A 154 19.29 11.29 -10.94
CA MET A 154 18.23 11.50 -9.97
C MET A 154 18.84 11.71 -8.58
N PRO A 155 18.38 12.69 -7.79
CA PRO A 155 18.81 12.80 -6.40
C PRO A 155 18.39 11.53 -5.65
N LEU A 156 19.22 11.11 -4.69
CA LEU A 156 19.12 9.81 -4.04
C LEU A 156 18.81 9.95 -2.54
N TRP A 157 17.73 9.32 -2.11
CA TRP A 157 17.44 9.02 -0.71
C TRP A 157 17.77 7.55 -0.46
N LEU A 158 18.88 7.28 0.23
CA LEU A 158 19.37 5.92 0.41
C LEU A 158 19.02 5.40 1.80
N ALA A 159 18.26 4.30 1.88
CA ALA A 159 18.12 3.54 3.11
C ALA A 159 19.33 2.65 3.34
N HIS A 160 20.12 2.97 4.36
CA HIS A 160 21.33 2.22 4.70
C HIS A 160 21.51 2.21 6.21
N TRP A 161 20.88 1.23 6.86
CA TRP A 161 20.84 1.14 8.31
C TRP A 161 22.08 0.46 8.90
N ARG A 162 22.29 0.64 10.21
CA ARG A 162 23.33 -0.05 11.00
C ARG A 162 24.77 0.22 10.53
N VAL A 163 25.00 1.41 9.96
CA VAL A 163 26.33 1.91 9.57
C VAL A 163 26.54 3.32 10.14
N ASP A 164 27.80 3.66 10.45
CA ASP A 164 28.13 5.00 10.97
C ASP A 164 27.95 6.09 9.90
N ASN A 165 28.21 5.75 8.64
CA ASN A 165 28.05 6.64 7.49
C ASN A 165 27.57 5.81 6.29
N PRO A 166 26.62 6.33 5.50
CA PRO A 166 26.15 5.61 4.33
C PRO A 166 27.24 5.66 3.25
N LYS A 167 27.39 4.55 2.54
CA LYS A 167 28.29 4.47 1.40
C LYS A 167 27.48 4.61 0.12
N LEU A 168 28.05 5.33 -0.84
CA LEU A 168 27.52 5.31 -2.20
C LEU A 168 27.48 3.86 -2.71
N PRO A 169 26.40 3.46 -3.39
CA PRO A 169 26.34 2.18 -4.06
C PRO A 169 27.51 2.03 -5.05
N SER A 170 28.11 0.84 -5.13
CA SER A 170 29.21 0.58 -6.07
C SER A 170 28.77 0.50 -7.54
N THR A 171 27.45 0.43 -7.77
CA THR A 171 26.80 0.41 -9.08
C THR A 171 25.74 1.51 -9.15
N GLY A 172 25.39 1.94 -10.36
CA GLY A 172 24.34 2.93 -10.58
C GLY A 172 24.83 4.36 -10.74
N GLY A 173 26.11 4.63 -10.47
CA GLY A 173 26.78 5.85 -10.91
C GLY A 173 26.39 7.13 -10.15
N TRP A 174 25.65 7.03 -9.04
CA TRP A 174 25.41 8.17 -8.16
C TRP A 174 26.73 8.71 -7.59
N GLU A 175 26.91 10.01 -7.67
CA GLU A 175 28.07 10.71 -7.10
C GLU A 175 27.78 11.26 -5.70
N GLU A 176 26.51 11.30 -5.30
CA GLU A 176 26.09 11.77 -4.00
C GLU A 176 24.80 11.13 -3.48
N ILE A 177 24.68 11.09 -2.16
CA ILE A 177 23.44 10.75 -1.45
C ILE A 177 22.84 12.06 -0.94
N THR A 178 21.62 12.39 -1.36
CA THR A 178 20.91 13.62 -0.97
C THR A 178 20.31 13.51 0.42
N CYS A 179 19.71 12.36 0.73
CA CYS A 179 19.09 12.03 2.01
C CYS A 179 19.47 10.59 2.41
N TRP A 180 19.62 10.33 3.70
CA TRP A 180 19.99 9.04 4.24
C TRP A 180 19.00 8.63 5.31
N GLN A 181 18.25 7.56 5.06
CA GLN A 181 17.46 6.89 6.10
C GLN A 181 18.41 5.97 6.87
N TYR A 182 18.69 6.31 8.13
CA TYR A 182 19.77 5.68 8.90
C TYR A 182 19.28 4.63 9.91
N THR A 183 17.98 4.62 10.22
CA THR A 183 17.36 3.59 11.06
C THR A 183 15.85 3.51 10.82
N ASP A 184 15.31 2.30 10.95
CA ASP A 184 13.88 1.96 10.98
C ASP A 184 13.35 1.74 12.41
N LYS A 185 14.20 2.02 13.41
CA LYS A 185 13.96 1.81 14.84
C LYS A 185 14.18 3.09 15.64
N GLY A 186 13.89 4.24 15.03
CA GLY A 186 13.90 5.52 15.72
C GLY A 186 12.79 5.60 16.76
N SER A 187 12.96 6.50 17.71
CA SER A 187 11.94 6.88 18.69
C SER A 187 11.89 8.39 18.73
N VAL A 188 10.72 8.96 18.43
CA VAL A 188 10.49 10.42 18.41
C VAL A 188 9.26 10.73 19.24
N SER A 189 9.37 11.74 20.09
CA SER A 189 8.27 12.23 20.91
C SER A 189 7.05 12.58 20.06
N GLY A 190 5.88 12.06 20.44
CA GLY A 190 4.64 12.27 19.70
C GLY A 190 4.32 11.20 18.66
N ILE A 191 5.19 10.22 18.46
CA ILE A 191 4.95 9.03 17.64
C ILE A 191 5.00 7.79 18.53
N MET A 192 4.01 6.92 18.40
CA MET A 192 3.98 5.65 19.13
C MET A 192 4.69 4.56 18.33
N GLY A 193 5.65 3.89 18.95
CA GLY A 193 6.42 2.81 18.31
C GLY A 193 7.60 3.32 17.48
N ASP A 194 8.09 2.46 16.61
CA ASP A 194 9.23 2.74 15.76
C ASP A 194 8.91 3.78 14.68
N VAL A 195 9.86 4.65 14.40
CA VAL A 195 9.81 5.60 13.29
C VAL A 195 11.10 5.59 12.48
N ASP A 196 10.96 5.71 11.17
CA ASP A 196 12.09 5.85 10.26
C ASP A 196 12.74 7.23 10.43
N MET A 197 14.06 7.26 10.54
CA MET A 197 14.81 8.49 10.79
C MET A 197 15.79 8.79 9.67
N ASP A 198 15.83 10.07 9.32
CA ASP A 198 16.57 10.57 8.17
C ASP A 198 17.59 11.65 8.53
N ARG A 199 18.63 11.73 7.71
CA ARG A 199 19.54 12.88 7.64
C ARG A 199 19.65 13.38 6.21
N ALA A 200 19.49 14.68 6.03
CA ALA A 200 19.70 15.34 4.75
C ALA A 200 21.00 16.15 4.73
N LYS A 201 21.61 16.30 3.55
CA LYS A 201 22.76 17.22 3.39
C LYS A 201 22.42 18.65 3.82
N SER A 202 21.23 19.11 3.45
CA SER A 202 20.61 20.35 3.91
C SER A 202 19.13 20.36 3.54
N LEU A 203 18.32 21.19 4.19
CA LEU A 203 16.93 21.41 3.74
C LEU A 203 16.87 21.91 2.29
N LYS A 204 17.85 22.73 1.85
CA LYS A 204 17.92 23.22 0.47
C LYS A 204 18.12 22.08 -0.54
N ALA A 205 18.87 21.04 -0.18
CA ALA A 205 19.11 19.89 -1.05
C ALA A 205 17.85 19.03 -1.24
N LEU A 206 16.89 19.08 -0.31
CA LEU A 206 15.59 18.41 -0.43
C LEU A 206 14.57 19.19 -1.25
N LYS A 207 14.87 20.44 -1.64
CA LYS A 207 13.97 21.25 -2.47
C LYS A 207 14.35 21.10 -3.93
N SER A 208 13.32 21.00 -4.77
CA SER A 208 13.51 21.05 -6.21
C SER A 208 14.07 22.42 -6.60
N LYS A 209 15.03 22.41 -7.53
CA LYS A 209 15.55 23.63 -8.13
C LYS A 209 14.51 24.16 -9.12
N LYS A 210 13.48 24.86 -8.63
CA LYS A 210 12.53 25.59 -9.49
C LYS A 210 13.33 26.49 -10.43
N GLY A 211 13.09 26.33 -11.73
CA GLY A 211 13.98 26.76 -12.81
C GLY A 211 14.55 28.16 -12.66
N SER A 212 15.88 28.23 -12.63
CA SER A 212 16.65 29.29 -13.27
C SER A 212 17.72 28.63 -14.15
N ASP A 213 17.70 28.97 -15.44
CA ASP A 213 18.80 28.82 -16.42
C ASP A 213 19.06 27.46 -17.09
N ASN A 214 18.03 26.65 -17.37
CA ASN A 214 18.14 25.72 -18.49
C ASN A 214 17.41 26.30 -19.71
N PRO A 215 18.10 26.53 -20.85
CA PRO A 215 17.39 26.82 -22.09
C PRO A 215 16.44 25.66 -22.41
N PRO A 216 15.35 25.92 -23.17
CA PRO A 216 14.47 24.85 -23.63
C PRO A 216 15.33 23.74 -24.26
N PRO A 217 14.97 22.45 -24.06
CA PRO A 217 15.63 21.38 -24.79
C PRO A 217 15.64 21.75 -26.28
N GLU A 218 16.81 21.73 -26.91
CA GLU A 218 16.86 21.83 -28.37
C GLU A 218 15.92 20.77 -28.96
N GLU A 219 15.05 21.19 -29.87
CA GLU A 219 14.17 20.28 -30.59
C GLU A 219 15.04 19.15 -31.17
N PRO A 220 14.65 17.87 -30.99
CA PRO A 220 15.38 16.78 -31.59
C PRO A 220 15.46 17.00 -33.11
N PRO A 221 16.62 16.77 -33.75
CA PRO A 221 16.74 16.92 -35.19
C PRO A 221 15.70 16.04 -35.87
N ASN A 222 14.97 16.61 -36.82
CA ASN A 222 13.96 15.91 -37.61
C ASN A 222 14.50 14.55 -38.09
N PRO A 223 13.77 13.44 -37.84
CA PRO A 223 14.19 12.15 -38.34
C PRO A 223 14.20 12.15 -39.88
N PRO A 224 15.15 11.46 -40.51
CA PRO A 224 15.24 11.42 -41.97
C PRO A 224 13.97 10.77 -42.55
N GLN A 225 13.33 11.48 -43.49
CA GLN A 225 12.24 10.94 -44.29
C GLN A 225 12.72 9.67 -45.02
N SER A 226 12.02 8.57 -44.80
CA SER A 226 12.14 7.35 -45.60
C SER A 226 10.80 6.59 -45.63
N PRO A 227 10.57 5.79 -46.68
CA PRO A 227 9.31 5.78 -47.42
C PRO A 227 8.25 4.81 -46.87
N GLU A 228 7.01 5.10 -47.27
CA GLU A 228 5.83 4.25 -47.40
C GLU A 228 6.00 2.77 -47.03
N ASP A 229 5.27 2.30 -46.01
CA ASP A 229 4.34 1.16 -46.14
C ASP A 229 3.61 0.85 -44.81
N ASP A 230 2.31 1.18 -44.82
CA ASP A 230 1.18 0.33 -44.45
C ASP A 230 1.23 -0.50 -43.14
N LYS A 231 0.54 0.00 -42.09
CA LYS A 231 -0.65 -0.63 -41.44
C LYS A 231 -0.91 -0.04 -40.05
N ASP A 232 -1.72 1.03 -40.02
CA ASP A 232 -2.52 1.36 -38.84
C ASP A 232 -4.00 1.30 -39.23
N TRP A 233 -4.78 0.50 -38.50
CA TRP A 233 -6.22 0.46 -38.68
C TRP A 233 -6.84 1.69 -38.03
N HIS A 234 -7.49 2.53 -38.84
CA HIS A 234 -8.41 3.57 -38.36
C HIS A 234 -9.85 3.07 -38.47
N VAL A 235 -10.63 3.25 -37.40
CA VAL A 235 -12.09 3.06 -37.43
C VAL A 235 -12.73 4.43 -37.28
N GLU A 236 -13.33 4.92 -38.36
CA GLU A 236 -14.19 6.11 -38.35
C GLU A 236 -15.65 5.67 -38.45
N LEU A 237 -16.49 6.12 -37.51
CA LEU A 237 -17.94 5.87 -37.53
C LEU A 237 -18.64 7.12 -38.05
N ILE A 238 -19.12 7.08 -39.30
CA ILE A 238 -19.99 8.12 -39.86
C ILE A 238 -21.43 7.59 -39.86
N ALA A 239 -22.26 8.11 -38.96
CA ALA A 239 -23.70 7.88 -38.99
C ALA A 239 -24.38 8.97 -39.83
N SER A 240 -25.07 8.58 -40.91
CA SER A 240 -26.03 9.44 -41.60
C SER A 240 -27.39 8.75 -41.64
N GLY A 241 -28.40 9.41 -41.07
CA GLY A 241 -29.80 8.95 -41.09
C GLY A 241 -30.42 8.78 -39.72
N SER A 242 -31.65 9.27 -39.56
CA SER A 242 -32.44 9.18 -38.33
C SER A 242 -33.01 7.77 -38.15
N GLY A 243 -32.34 6.94 -37.35
CA GLY A 243 -32.81 5.63 -36.91
C GLY A 243 -31.78 4.94 -36.02
N SER A 244 -32.23 4.16 -35.04
CA SER A 244 -31.38 3.49 -34.05
C SER A 244 -30.46 2.45 -34.72
N VAL A 245 -29.15 2.54 -34.48
CA VAL A 245 -28.17 1.53 -34.90
C VAL A 245 -27.88 0.61 -33.70
N ASN A 246 -28.14 -0.69 -33.84
CA ASN A 246 -27.70 -1.71 -32.86
C ASN A 246 -26.40 -2.35 -33.34
N ILE A 247 -25.38 -2.33 -32.49
CA ILE A 247 -24.10 -3.01 -32.71
C ILE A 247 -24.00 -4.15 -31.70
N SER A 248 -23.66 -5.37 -32.16
CA SER A 248 -23.48 -6.55 -31.31
C SER A 248 -22.12 -7.18 -31.58
N PHE A 249 -21.39 -7.53 -30.52
CA PHE A 249 -20.12 -8.25 -30.61
C PHE A 249 -20.31 -9.70 -30.13
N GLN A 250 -19.81 -10.66 -30.90
CA GLN A 250 -19.70 -12.06 -30.47
C GLN A 250 -18.23 -12.44 -30.35
N PHE A 251 -17.84 -13.01 -29.20
CA PHE A 251 -16.52 -13.59 -29.00
C PHE A 251 -16.61 -15.12 -29.11
N LYS A 252 -15.73 -15.73 -29.91
CA LYS A 252 -15.53 -17.19 -29.93
C LYS A 252 -14.25 -17.54 -29.16
N LYS A 253 -14.37 -18.47 -28.21
CA LYS A 253 -13.22 -19.06 -27.49
C LYS A 253 -12.51 -20.07 -28.40
N GLY A 254 -11.22 -19.88 -28.61
CA GLY A 254 -10.34 -20.84 -29.29
C GLY A 254 -10.04 -22.06 -28.42
N ASN A 255 -9.90 -23.21 -29.08
CA ASN A 255 -9.72 -24.55 -28.52
C ASN A 255 -8.40 -24.68 -27.74
N SER A 256 -8.44 -25.13 -26.49
CA SER A 256 -7.26 -25.57 -25.73
C SER A 256 -7.28 -27.09 -25.58
N ASP A 257 -6.13 -27.71 -25.77
CA ASP A 257 -5.90 -29.15 -25.64
C ASP A 257 -6.36 -29.72 -24.29
N LYS A 258 -6.75 -31.00 -24.33
CA LYS A 258 -7.32 -31.79 -23.23
C LYS A 258 -6.33 -31.98 -22.08
N GLU A 259 -6.65 -31.46 -20.90
CA GLU A 259 -6.26 -32.07 -19.62
C GLU A 259 -7.26 -33.17 -19.25
N PRO A 260 -6.83 -34.27 -18.59
CA PRO A 260 -7.73 -35.36 -18.21
C PRO A 260 -8.62 -34.95 -17.03
N ALA A 261 -9.85 -35.48 -17.03
CA ALA A 261 -10.90 -35.19 -16.06
C ALA A 261 -10.48 -35.47 -14.61
N PRO A 262 -10.88 -34.64 -13.64
CA PRO A 262 -10.72 -34.95 -12.22
C PRO A 262 -11.60 -36.15 -11.82
N SER A 263 -11.07 -36.99 -10.93
CA SER A 263 -11.80 -38.10 -10.30
C SER A 263 -13.06 -37.60 -9.57
N PRO A 264 -14.14 -38.38 -9.52
CA PRO A 264 -15.37 -37.98 -8.83
C PRO A 264 -15.12 -37.78 -7.34
N GLU A 265 -15.58 -36.64 -6.81
CA GLU A 265 -15.66 -36.36 -5.38
C GLU A 265 -16.58 -37.40 -4.69
N PRO A 266 -16.32 -37.77 -3.43
CA PRO A 266 -17.22 -38.63 -2.67
C PRO A 266 -18.57 -37.95 -2.44
N GLU A 267 -19.66 -38.69 -2.58
CA GLU A 267 -21.02 -38.18 -2.34
C GLU A 267 -21.19 -37.68 -0.89
N PRO A 268 -21.91 -36.57 -0.67
CA PRO A 268 -22.15 -36.04 0.67
C PRO A 268 -23.07 -36.97 1.47
N ASP A 269 -22.79 -37.03 2.77
CA ASP A 269 -23.53 -37.78 3.78
C ASP A 269 -25.02 -37.36 3.80
N PRO A 270 -25.98 -38.30 3.65
CA PRO A 270 -27.40 -37.97 3.53
C PRO A 270 -28.06 -37.39 4.80
N ASP A 271 -27.35 -37.33 5.94
CA ASP A 271 -27.91 -36.87 7.23
C ASP A 271 -27.48 -35.44 7.66
N THR A 272 -26.77 -34.68 6.82
CA THR A 272 -26.55 -33.25 7.08
C THR A 272 -27.55 -32.39 6.31
N GLU A 273 -28.57 -31.90 7.00
CA GLU A 273 -29.41 -30.80 6.53
C GLU A 273 -28.49 -29.63 6.15
N PRO A 274 -28.52 -29.11 4.91
CA PRO A 274 -27.63 -28.03 4.51
C PRO A 274 -27.96 -26.80 5.35
N GLU A 275 -27.02 -26.39 6.20
CA GLU A 275 -27.09 -25.11 6.90
C GLU A 275 -27.48 -24.02 5.89
N PRO A 276 -28.46 -23.15 6.23
CA PRO A 276 -28.92 -22.12 5.31
C PRO A 276 -27.72 -21.27 4.89
N LYS A 277 -27.42 -21.27 3.59
CA LYS A 277 -26.32 -20.47 3.04
C LYS A 277 -26.53 -19.00 3.42
N HIS A 278 -25.62 -18.49 4.24
CA HIS A 278 -25.56 -17.07 4.54
C HIS A 278 -25.36 -16.30 3.22
N GLU A 279 -26.27 -15.40 2.90
CA GLU A 279 -26.12 -14.53 1.73
C GLU A 279 -25.04 -13.48 2.05
N MET A 280 -23.94 -13.51 1.31
CA MET A 280 -22.80 -12.62 1.53
C MET A 280 -23.10 -11.22 0.97
N ILE A 281 -23.75 -10.39 1.77
CA ILE A 281 -24.14 -9.00 1.44
C ILE A 281 -23.62 -8.01 2.48
N ASP A 282 -23.63 -6.72 2.11
CA ASP A 282 -23.36 -5.64 3.07
C ASP A 282 -24.58 -5.31 3.94
N ASP A 283 -24.87 -6.17 4.91
CA ASP A 283 -25.91 -6.01 5.93
C ASP A 283 -25.38 -5.44 7.26
N TYR A 284 -24.13 -4.94 7.28
CA TYR A 284 -23.56 -4.29 8.45
C TYR A 284 -24.36 -3.03 8.83
N PRO A 285 -24.94 -2.96 10.04
CA PRO A 285 -25.91 -1.92 10.40
C PRO A 285 -25.30 -0.52 10.45
N PHE A 286 -23.97 -0.43 10.60
CA PHE A 286 -23.26 0.83 10.74
C PHE A 286 -22.44 1.21 9.51
N LYS A 287 -22.76 0.65 8.34
CA LYS A 287 -22.09 0.94 7.06
C LYS A 287 -22.07 2.42 6.65
N ASN A 288 -22.97 3.23 7.21
CA ASN A 288 -23.06 4.67 6.97
C ASN A 288 -22.55 5.53 8.13
N ASN A 289 -22.12 4.91 9.24
CA ASN A 289 -21.64 5.65 10.39
C ASN A 289 -20.29 6.32 10.07
N ASN A 290 -19.95 7.31 10.87
CA ASN A 290 -18.65 7.96 10.82
C ASN A 290 -17.57 6.98 11.33
N PRO A 291 -16.55 6.63 10.53
CA PRO A 291 -15.52 5.68 10.94
C PRO A 291 -14.68 6.12 12.15
N GLY A 292 -14.68 7.42 12.48
CA GLY A 292 -13.97 7.93 13.66
C GLY A 292 -14.70 7.71 14.99
N ASP A 293 -15.97 7.28 14.95
CA ASP A 293 -16.75 6.99 16.15
C ASP A 293 -16.69 5.49 16.49
N VAL A 294 -17.04 5.15 17.73
CA VAL A 294 -16.95 3.78 18.26
C VAL A 294 -18.31 3.10 18.27
N ASP A 295 -18.33 1.84 17.85
CA ASP A 295 -19.49 0.96 17.83
C ASP A 295 -19.89 0.45 19.24
N PRO A 296 -21.08 -0.18 19.38
CA PRO A 296 -21.51 -0.71 20.68
C PRO A 296 -20.60 -1.80 21.26
N TRP A 297 -19.73 -2.39 20.45
CA TRP A 297 -18.77 -3.41 20.88
C TRP A 297 -17.41 -2.81 21.25
N GLY A 298 -17.19 -1.51 21.08
CA GLY A 298 -15.95 -0.84 21.44
C GLY A 298 -14.91 -0.75 20.31
N PHE A 299 -15.29 -1.03 19.06
CA PHE A 299 -14.41 -0.89 17.88
C PHE A 299 -14.81 0.32 17.03
N TYR A 300 -13.89 0.88 16.26
CA TYR A 300 -14.20 1.97 15.33
C TYR A 300 -15.12 1.51 14.21
N TYR A 301 -16.20 2.25 13.94
CA TYR A 301 -17.18 1.88 12.92
C TYR A 301 -16.52 1.66 11.56
N ARG A 302 -17.04 0.69 10.81
CA ARG A 302 -16.62 0.42 9.42
C ARG A 302 -15.15 0.06 9.31
N GLU A 303 -14.54 -0.39 10.40
CA GLU A 303 -13.25 -1.08 10.41
C GLU A 303 -13.42 -2.60 10.29
N CYS A 304 -12.39 -3.29 9.80
CA CYS A 304 -12.38 -4.75 9.71
C CYS A 304 -12.72 -5.41 11.05
N VAL A 305 -12.14 -4.90 12.15
CA VAL A 305 -12.37 -5.36 13.52
C VAL A 305 -13.82 -5.16 13.97
N SER A 306 -14.45 -4.05 13.58
CA SER A 306 -15.85 -3.75 13.92
C SER A 306 -16.82 -4.60 13.13
N PHE A 307 -16.57 -4.78 11.83
CA PHE A 307 -17.37 -5.66 10.99
C PHE A 307 -17.29 -7.11 11.44
N VAL A 308 -16.09 -7.61 11.75
CA VAL A 308 -15.90 -8.98 12.25
C VAL A 308 -16.54 -9.15 13.63
N ALA A 309 -16.39 -8.18 14.54
CA ALA A 309 -17.09 -8.20 15.82
C ALA A 309 -18.61 -8.30 15.62
N TRP A 310 -19.17 -7.54 14.68
CA TRP A 310 -20.58 -7.63 14.35
C TRP A 310 -20.98 -9.00 13.77
N ARG A 311 -20.24 -9.55 12.79
CA ARG A 311 -20.50 -10.89 12.24
C ARG A 311 -20.47 -11.95 13.35
N ILE A 312 -19.56 -11.87 14.31
CA ILE A 312 -19.53 -12.77 15.47
C ILE A 312 -20.80 -12.62 16.32
N ASN A 313 -21.18 -11.39 16.69
CA ASN A 313 -22.36 -11.15 17.51
C ASN A 313 -23.66 -11.59 16.81
N ASN A 314 -23.79 -11.26 15.53
CA ASN A 314 -25.02 -11.45 14.75
C ASN A 314 -25.17 -12.89 14.23
N ASN A 315 -24.11 -13.43 13.61
CA ASN A 315 -24.20 -14.74 12.94
C ASN A 315 -23.88 -15.90 13.89
N LEU A 316 -23.02 -15.69 14.89
CA LEU A 316 -22.67 -16.75 15.85
C LEU A 316 -23.46 -16.65 17.17
N GLY A 317 -24.11 -15.49 17.43
CA GLY A 317 -24.82 -15.25 18.69
C GLY A 317 -23.88 -15.14 19.91
N ILE A 318 -22.60 -14.84 19.68
CA ILE A 318 -21.58 -14.77 20.74
C ILE A 318 -21.37 -13.31 21.12
N PRO A 319 -21.56 -12.92 22.40
CA PRO A 319 -21.29 -11.57 22.86
C PRO A 319 -19.81 -11.25 22.73
N PHE A 320 -19.44 -10.53 21.69
CA PHE A 320 -18.05 -10.21 21.37
C PHE A 320 -17.86 -8.70 21.44
N THR A 321 -16.99 -8.25 22.35
CA THR A 321 -16.68 -6.85 22.59
C THR A 321 -15.17 -6.67 22.62
N ASN A 322 -14.71 -5.46 22.35
CA ASN A 322 -13.32 -5.08 22.31
C ASN A 322 -12.62 -5.40 23.64
N ASP A 323 -13.32 -5.21 24.75
CA ASP A 323 -12.94 -5.72 26.07
C ASP A 323 -13.89 -6.84 26.47
N MET A 324 -13.39 -8.07 26.63
CA MET A 324 -14.22 -9.21 27.05
C MET A 324 -13.45 -10.22 27.90
N THR A 325 -14.18 -11.16 28.52
CA THR A 325 -13.59 -12.31 29.21
C THR A 325 -13.72 -13.53 28.33
N GLY A 326 -12.61 -14.22 28.05
CA GLY A 326 -12.62 -15.42 27.22
C GLY A 326 -13.00 -16.69 27.99
N PRO A 327 -13.08 -17.85 27.30
CA PRO A 327 -13.55 -19.10 27.88
C PRO A 327 -12.74 -19.59 29.09
N ASN A 328 -11.48 -19.17 29.20
CA ASN A 328 -10.63 -19.51 30.35
C ASN A 328 -10.80 -18.57 31.56
N GLY A 329 -11.76 -17.64 31.52
CA GLY A 329 -12.04 -16.69 32.60
C GLY A 329 -11.10 -15.49 32.67
N LYS A 330 -10.14 -15.34 31.74
CA LYS A 330 -9.24 -14.18 31.68
C LYS A 330 -9.86 -13.05 30.84
N LYS A 331 -9.65 -11.82 31.31
CA LYS A 331 -9.97 -10.60 30.55
C LYS A 331 -8.94 -10.38 29.44
N GLY A 332 -9.40 -9.91 28.31
CA GLY A 332 -8.59 -9.51 27.17
C GLY A 332 -9.11 -8.26 26.51
N HIS A 333 -8.23 -7.61 25.77
CA HIS A 333 -8.52 -6.46 24.92
C HIS A 333 -8.11 -6.83 23.50
N TRP A 334 -9.06 -6.84 22.58
CA TRP A 334 -8.84 -7.29 21.20
C TRP A 334 -8.12 -6.23 20.37
N GLY A 335 -8.54 -4.97 20.49
CA GLY A 335 -7.93 -3.81 19.84
C GLY A 335 -7.62 -4.05 18.37
N ASP A 336 -6.35 -3.93 18.05
CA ASP A 336 -5.77 -4.10 16.72
C ASP A 336 -5.83 -5.57 16.24
N GLY A 337 -6.42 -5.81 15.07
CA GLY A 337 -6.54 -7.11 14.39
C GLY A 337 -5.24 -7.93 14.32
N ARG A 338 -4.07 -7.25 14.27
CA ARG A 338 -2.74 -7.90 14.30
C ARG A 338 -2.51 -8.78 15.53
N HIS A 339 -3.05 -8.39 16.68
CA HIS A 339 -2.78 -9.08 17.95
C HIS A 339 -3.97 -9.93 18.40
N TRP A 340 -4.99 -10.09 17.55
CA TRP A 340 -6.17 -10.88 17.89
C TRP A 340 -5.81 -12.34 18.14
N ASP A 341 -4.82 -12.90 17.45
CA ASP A 341 -4.37 -14.27 17.66
C ASP A 341 -3.64 -14.44 19.01
N GLU A 342 -2.80 -13.49 19.40
CA GLU A 342 -2.13 -13.44 20.71
C GLU A 342 -3.14 -13.28 21.85
N ASN A 343 -4.05 -12.31 21.75
CA ASN A 343 -5.11 -12.09 22.73
C ASN A 343 -6.06 -13.30 22.81
N ALA A 344 -6.44 -13.89 21.66
CA ALA A 344 -7.27 -15.09 21.62
C ALA A 344 -6.62 -16.25 22.39
N ARG A 345 -5.34 -16.53 22.14
CA ARG A 345 -4.60 -17.57 22.90
C ARG A 345 -4.53 -17.23 24.38
N GLN A 346 -4.31 -15.96 24.72
CA GLN A 346 -4.26 -15.49 26.12
C GLN A 346 -5.58 -15.74 26.86
N ILE A 347 -6.72 -15.44 26.24
CA ILE A 347 -8.06 -15.56 26.86
C ILE A 347 -8.75 -16.90 26.59
N GLY A 348 -8.04 -17.85 25.96
CA GLY A 348 -8.45 -19.25 25.90
C GLY A 348 -9.27 -19.64 24.69
N TYR A 349 -9.27 -18.84 23.63
CA TYR A 349 -9.80 -19.25 22.32
C TYR A 349 -8.75 -20.07 21.55
N LYS A 350 -9.25 -20.99 20.72
CA LYS A 350 -8.41 -21.85 19.89
C LYS A 350 -7.94 -21.08 18.66
N VAL A 351 -6.63 -21.10 18.40
CA VAL A 351 -6.03 -20.50 17.21
C VAL A 351 -5.26 -21.56 16.43
N THR A 352 -5.59 -21.75 15.15
CA THR A 352 -5.03 -22.83 14.32
C THR A 352 -4.78 -22.40 12.88
N ARG A 353 -4.23 -23.33 12.08
CA ARG A 353 -4.12 -23.24 10.61
C ARG A 353 -5.29 -23.87 9.85
N THR A 354 -6.27 -24.43 10.55
CA THR A 354 -7.41 -25.09 9.92
C THR A 354 -8.56 -24.11 9.73
N PRO A 355 -9.02 -23.85 8.49
CA PRO A 355 -10.18 -23.00 8.26
C PRO A 355 -11.46 -23.67 8.75
N LYS A 356 -12.42 -22.87 9.22
CA LYS A 356 -13.77 -23.30 9.58
C LYS A 356 -14.73 -22.15 9.27
N VAL A 357 -15.92 -22.46 8.76
CA VAL A 357 -16.98 -21.45 8.62
C VAL A 357 -17.26 -20.84 10.00
N GLY A 358 -17.34 -19.51 10.05
CA GLY A 358 -17.49 -18.74 11.29
C GLY A 358 -16.19 -18.47 12.06
N ALA A 359 -15.04 -18.97 11.61
CA ALA A 359 -13.75 -18.56 12.17
C ALA A 359 -13.38 -17.13 11.72
N VAL A 360 -12.48 -16.49 12.47
CA VAL A 360 -11.85 -15.24 12.05
C VAL A 360 -10.55 -15.58 11.32
N ALA A 361 -10.46 -15.24 10.04
CA ALA A 361 -9.19 -15.21 9.31
C ALA A 361 -8.40 -13.97 9.74
N GLN A 362 -7.14 -14.15 10.09
CA GLN A 362 -6.30 -13.11 10.68
C GLN A 362 -4.90 -13.12 10.05
N TRP A 363 -4.34 -11.92 9.86
CA TRP A 363 -3.04 -11.68 9.25
C TRP A 363 -2.11 -10.93 10.22
N ASN A 364 -0.94 -11.52 10.48
CA ASN A 364 0.16 -11.00 11.30
C ASN A 364 1.15 -10.15 10.49
N LYS A 365 1.24 -10.34 9.16
CA LYS A 365 2.21 -9.67 8.28
C LYS A 365 1.56 -9.03 7.05
N GLY A 366 1.88 -7.76 6.78
CA GLY A 366 1.43 -7.02 5.59
C GLY A 366 1.11 -5.55 5.89
N ASN A 367 0.86 -4.75 4.84
CA ASN A 367 0.61 -3.30 4.93
C ASN A 367 -0.75 -2.91 5.52
N LEU A 368 -1.59 -3.85 5.97
CA LEU A 368 -2.80 -3.59 6.75
C LEU A 368 -3.05 -4.75 7.72
N ASN A 369 -3.24 -4.39 8.99
CA ASN A 369 -3.64 -5.26 10.08
C ASN A 369 -5.06 -5.75 9.81
N HIS A 370 -5.24 -6.98 9.35
CA HIS A 370 -6.54 -7.38 8.81
C HIS A 370 -7.15 -8.57 9.54
N VAL A 371 -8.46 -8.52 9.71
CA VAL A 371 -9.29 -9.62 10.15
C VAL A 371 -10.51 -9.71 9.24
N ALA A 372 -10.92 -10.93 8.94
CA ALA A 372 -12.08 -11.20 8.10
C ALA A 372 -12.89 -12.36 8.65
N PHE A 373 -14.19 -12.39 8.37
CA PHE A 373 -15.07 -13.47 8.77
C PHE A 373 -15.07 -14.57 7.70
N VAL A 374 -14.81 -15.82 8.08
CA VAL A 374 -14.82 -16.95 7.13
C VAL A 374 -16.27 -17.36 6.86
N ALA A 375 -16.78 -17.03 5.68
CA ALA A 375 -18.15 -17.35 5.28
C ALA A 375 -18.26 -18.74 4.64
N GLU A 376 -17.25 -19.17 3.86
CA GLU A 376 -17.22 -20.50 3.25
C GLU A 376 -15.81 -21.11 3.29
N VAL A 377 -15.75 -22.44 3.27
CA VAL A 377 -14.49 -23.21 3.15
C VAL A 377 -14.66 -24.20 2.00
N SER A 378 -13.68 -24.28 1.09
CA SER A 378 -13.69 -25.25 0.00
C SER A 378 -13.68 -26.69 0.52
N SER A 379 -14.20 -27.64 -0.26
CA SER A 379 -14.23 -29.07 0.08
C SER A 379 -12.84 -29.64 0.40
N ASP A 380 -11.81 -29.15 -0.29
CA ASP A 380 -10.41 -29.52 -0.09
C ASP A 380 -9.69 -28.75 1.03
N GLN A 381 -10.38 -27.82 1.69
CA GLN A 381 -9.87 -26.93 2.75
C GLN A 381 -8.64 -26.09 2.35
N LYS A 382 -8.39 -25.87 1.06
CA LYS A 382 -7.25 -25.05 0.59
C LYS A 382 -7.61 -23.59 0.36
N THR A 383 -8.90 -23.28 0.26
CA THR A 383 -9.39 -21.93 -0.02
C THR A 383 -10.55 -21.62 0.91
N VAL A 384 -10.64 -20.37 1.34
CA VAL A 384 -11.79 -19.83 2.07
C VAL A 384 -12.40 -18.67 1.33
N THR A 385 -13.72 -18.52 1.39
CA THR A 385 -14.38 -17.25 1.04
C THR A 385 -14.54 -16.45 2.32
N VAL A 386 -14.02 -15.22 2.33
CA VAL A 386 -14.13 -14.31 3.48
C VAL A 386 -15.04 -13.14 3.17
N GLU A 387 -15.72 -12.65 4.21
CA GLU A 387 -16.40 -11.36 4.25
C GLU A 387 -15.59 -10.41 5.10
N GLU A 388 -15.41 -9.18 4.63
CA GLU A 388 -14.53 -8.22 5.28
C GLU A 388 -14.90 -6.78 4.97
N TYR A 389 -14.39 -5.89 5.81
CA TYR A 389 -14.38 -4.46 5.55
C TYR A 389 -12.94 -3.99 5.37
N ASN A 390 -12.69 -3.03 4.50
CA ASN A 390 -11.39 -2.35 4.37
C ASN A 390 -10.28 -3.14 3.70
N TRP A 391 -10.62 -4.23 2.99
CA TRP A 391 -9.69 -4.89 2.09
C TRP A 391 -9.61 -4.15 0.75
N ASP A 392 -10.65 -4.26 -0.09
CA ASP A 392 -10.67 -3.62 -1.42
C ASP A 392 -11.38 -2.25 -1.40
N ILE A 393 -12.28 -2.02 -0.45
CA ILE A 393 -13.08 -0.80 -0.34
C ILE A 393 -12.88 -0.19 1.05
N ARG A 394 -12.34 1.02 1.10
CA ARG A 394 -12.17 1.75 2.37
C ARG A 394 -13.52 2.02 3.03
N HIS A 395 -13.64 1.64 4.30
CA HIS A 395 -14.86 1.70 5.11
C HIS A 395 -16.07 1.04 4.42
N GLY A 396 -15.79 -0.02 3.65
CA GLY A 396 -16.76 -0.69 2.81
C GLY A 396 -16.56 -2.19 2.79
N TYR A 397 -17.66 -2.88 2.54
CA TYR A 397 -17.76 -4.32 2.48
C TYR A 397 -17.13 -4.91 1.23
N GLY A 398 -16.55 -6.10 1.36
CA GLY A 398 -16.09 -6.91 0.26
C GLY A 398 -16.12 -8.40 0.59
N THR A 399 -16.03 -9.21 -0.47
CA THR A 399 -15.86 -10.66 -0.37
C THR A 399 -14.74 -11.10 -1.30
N ARG A 400 -13.93 -12.07 -0.88
CA ARG A 400 -12.96 -12.69 -1.77
C ARG A 400 -12.63 -14.11 -1.37
N GLN A 401 -12.13 -14.87 -2.34
CA GLN A 401 -11.51 -16.16 -2.08
C GLN A 401 -10.04 -15.98 -1.74
N VAL A 402 -9.59 -16.65 -0.67
CA VAL A 402 -8.22 -16.57 -0.18
C VAL A 402 -7.65 -17.96 0.02
N PRO A 403 -6.48 -18.26 -0.57
CA PRO A 403 -5.74 -19.47 -0.24
C PRO A 403 -5.38 -19.51 1.26
N VAL A 404 -5.61 -20.66 1.89
CA VAL A 404 -5.41 -20.88 3.34
C VAL A 404 -3.96 -20.66 3.77
N ASP A 405 -3.00 -20.94 2.88
CA ASP A 405 -1.57 -20.71 3.11
C ASP A 405 -1.18 -19.22 3.13
N ARG A 406 -2.06 -18.33 2.66
CA ARG A 406 -1.90 -16.87 2.75
C ARG A 406 -2.54 -16.27 3.99
N ILE A 407 -3.13 -17.07 4.88
CA ILE A 407 -3.76 -16.60 6.12
C ILE A 407 -2.90 -17.02 7.31
N ASP A 408 -2.50 -16.06 8.13
CA ASP A 408 -1.58 -16.31 9.25
C ASP A 408 -2.24 -17.03 10.42
N ASN A 409 -3.51 -16.79 10.73
CA ASN A 409 -4.29 -17.46 11.79
C ASN A 409 -5.78 -17.62 11.47
N PHE A 410 -6.36 -18.73 11.92
CA PHE A 410 -7.80 -18.88 12.09
C PHE A 410 -8.11 -18.92 13.58
N ILE A 411 -8.87 -17.94 14.05
CA ILE A 411 -9.30 -17.84 15.44
C ILE A 411 -10.72 -18.40 15.53
N HIS A 412 -10.90 -19.43 16.35
CA HIS A 412 -12.17 -20.13 16.52
C HIS A 412 -12.89 -19.58 17.76
N ILE A 413 -13.82 -18.65 17.53
CA ILE A 413 -14.62 -18.03 18.59
C ILE A 413 -15.78 -18.94 19.03
N LYS A 414 -16.29 -19.78 18.11
CA LYS A 414 -17.25 -20.84 18.37
C LYS A 414 -16.56 -22.20 18.22
N GLU A 415 -16.69 -23.07 19.22
CA GLU A 415 -16.07 -24.41 19.21
C GLU A 415 -16.52 -25.28 18.02
#